data_AF-A0A962WZJ3-F1
#
_entry.id   AF-A0A962WZJ3-F1
#
_cell.length_a   1.000
_cell.length_b   1.000
_cell.length_c   1.000
_cell.angle_alpha   90.00
_cell.angle_beta   90.00
_cell.angle_gamma   90.00
#
_symmetry.space_group_name_H-M   'P 1'
#
loop_
_entity.id
_entity.type
_entity.pdbx_description
1 polymer ?
#
loop_
_entity_poly.entity_id
_entity_poly.type
_entity_poly.pdbx_seq_one_letter_code
_entity_poly.pdbx_strand_id
1 'polypeptide(L)'
;AVEKGEVKFHPGHFWNMFNSWLNEDNIRDWCISRQLWWGQRIPAWYYEDKFFVAETAAEALEQARQELGKPDLKIKDLHQDEDVLDTWFSSQLWPISVFDGFENQAELRYYYPTNVLVTSWDIIFFWVARIIMMGYEWAPDLLGEQFVKEKGAQPFHHVYFTGMVRDSHRKKM
;
A
#
# COMPACT_ATOMS: atom_id res chain seq x y z
N ALA A 1 5.91 12.54 -8.83
CA ALA A 1 6.77 11.37 -9.06
C ALA A 1 7.19 11.23 -10.52
N VAL A 2 6.43 10.49 -11.35
CA VAL A 2 6.91 10.04 -12.67
C VAL A 2 6.97 11.19 -13.69
N GLU A 3 5.95 12.04 -13.77
CA GLU A 3 5.95 13.23 -14.65
C GLU A 3 7.13 14.17 -14.36
N LYS A 4 7.42 14.37 -13.07
CA LYS A 4 8.54 15.20 -12.59
C LYS A 4 9.91 14.54 -12.78
N GLY A 5 9.95 13.29 -13.23
CA GLY A 5 11.19 12.53 -13.46
C GLY A 5 11.89 12.01 -12.20
N GLU A 6 11.23 12.06 -11.03
CA GLU A 6 11.72 11.51 -9.76
C GLU A 6 11.81 9.97 -9.84
N VAL A 7 10.87 9.38 -10.59
CA VAL A 7 10.85 7.96 -10.96
C VAL A 7 10.93 7.87 -12.48
N LYS A 8 11.90 7.11 -13.01
CA LYS A 8 12.12 6.96 -14.46
C LYS A 8 11.81 5.55 -14.93
N PHE A 9 10.94 5.44 -15.93
CA PHE A 9 10.58 4.15 -16.53
C PHE A 9 11.48 3.77 -17.69
N HIS A 10 11.79 2.48 -17.77
CA HIS A 10 12.60 1.88 -18.82
C HIS A 10 11.87 0.66 -19.38
N PRO A 11 11.47 0.68 -20.67
CA PRO A 11 11.48 1.82 -21.59
C PRO A 11 10.53 2.97 -21.20
N GLY A 12 10.86 4.20 -21.61
CA GLY A 12 10.13 5.41 -21.21
C GLY A 12 8.67 5.49 -21.70
N HIS A 13 8.30 4.78 -22.77
CA HIS A 13 6.94 4.84 -23.32
C HIS A 13 5.86 4.30 -22.37
N PHE A 14 6.24 3.50 -21.36
CA PHE A 14 5.32 3.02 -20.33
C PHE A 14 4.70 4.14 -19.48
N TRP A 15 5.27 5.34 -19.52
CA TRP A 15 4.62 6.54 -18.97
C TRP A 15 3.20 6.73 -19.53
N ASN A 16 2.98 6.53 -20.83
CA ASN A 16 1.67 6.76 -21.43
C ASN A 16 0.61 5.82 -20.86
N MET A 17 0.97 4.54 -20.66
CA MET A 17 0.09 3.57 -20.02
C MET A 17 -0.18 3.97 -18.57
N PHE A 18 0.85 4.25 -17.79
CA PHE A 18 0.72 4.69 -16.40
C PHE A 18 -0.18 5.92 -16.25
N ASN A 19 0.05 6.96 -17.07
CA ASN A 19 -0.72 8.19 -17.06
C ASN A 19 -2.18 7.96 -17.47
N SER A 20 -2.44 7.07 -18.44
CA SER A 20 -3.80 6.75 -18.85
C SER A 20 -4.62 6.10 -17.72
N TRP A 21 -4.00 5.47 -16.74
CA TRP A 21 -4.71 4.87 -15.60
C TRP A 21 -4.87 5.83 -14.42
N LEU A 22 -3.93 6.76 -14.25
CA LEU A 22 -3.83 7.60 -13.05
C LEU A 22 -4.24 9.05 -13.27
N ASN A 23 -4.56 9.44 -14.51
CA ASN A 23 -5.16 10.73 -14.76
C ASN A 23 -6.49 10.87 -14.00
N GLU A 24 -6.79 12.10 -13.60
CA GLU A 24 -7.93 12.43 -12.74
C GLU A 24 -9.27 11.95 -13.32
N ASP A 25 -9.38 11.92 -14.66
CA ASP A 25 -10.58 11.46 -15.35
C ASP A 25 -10.83 9.94 -15.25
N ASN A 26 -9.79 9.13 -15.04
CA ASN A 26 -9.92 7.66 -15.04
C ASN A 26 -9.68 7.01 -13.67
N ILE A 27 -8.94 7.66 -12.78
CA ILE A 27 -8.70 7.10 -11.44
C ILE A 27 -10.01 7.02 -10.66
N ARG A 28 -10.19 5.93 -9.90
CA ARG A 28 -11.38 5.70 -9.08
C ARG A 28 -10.97 5.18 -7.72
N ASP A 29 -11.85 5.37 -6.74
CA ASP A 29 -11.69 4.81 -5.41
C ASP A 29 -11.43 3.31 -5.48
N TRP A 30 -10.40 2.89 -4.76
CA TRP A 30 -10.01 1.51 -4.68
C TRP A 30 -10.75 0.84 -3.54
N CYS A 31 -11.69 -0.05 -3.88
CA CYS A 31 -12.26 -0.97 -2.91
C CYS A 31 -11.15 -1.92 -2.43
N ILE A 32 -10.69 -1.73 -1.19
CA ILE A 32 -9.64 -2.54 -0.56
C ILE A 32 -10.17 -3.79 0.17
N SER A 33 -11.49 -3.86 0.41
CA SER A 33 -12.14 -4.97 1.12
C SER A 33 -12.36 -6.19 0.21
N ARG A 34 -12.13 -7.39 0.71
CA ARG A 34 -12.33 -8.65 -0.03
C ARG A 34 -13.03 -9.69 0.84
N GLN A 35 -14.11 -10.29 0.30
CA GLN A 35 -14.82 -11.43 0.90
C GLN A 35 -14.06 -12.74 0.60
N LEU A 36 -12.81 -12.82 1.07
CA LEU A 36 -11.92 -13.96 0.87
C LEU A 36 -11.46 -14.52 2.23
N TRP A 37 -11.10 -15.79 2.24
CA TRP A 37 -10.63 -16.48 3.44
C TRP A 37 -9.15 -16.22 3.74
N TRP A 38 -8.39 -15.81 2.71
CA TRP A 38 -6.95 -15.59 2.81
C TRP A 38 -6.61 -14.12 2.61
N GLY A 39 -6.02 -13.52 3.64
CA GLY A 39 -5.54 -12.15 3.63
C GLY A 39 -5.39 -11.61 5.06
N GLN A 40 -4.92 -10.37 5.17
CA GLN A 40 -4.85 -9.68 6.45
C GLN A 40 -6.26 -9.21 6.81
N ARG A 41 -6.77 -9.67 7.96
CA ARG A 41 -8.13 -9.30 8.40
C ARG A 41 -8.21 -7.81 8.67
N ILE A 42 -9.28 -7.17 8.20
CA ILE A 42 -9.44 -5.73 8.37
C ILE A 42 -9.56 -5.41 9.87
N PRO A 43 -8.79 -4.43 10.39
CA PRO A 43 -8.85 -4.03 11.79
C PRO A 43 -10.03 -3.07 12.04
N ALA A 44 -11.24 -3.55 11.74
CA ALA A 44 -12.49 -2.84 12.03
C ALA A 44 -13.41 -3.75 12.86
N TRP A 45 -14.05 -3.20 13.88
CA TRP A 45 -14.96 -3.91 14.77
C TRP A 45 -16.31 -3.21 14.78
N TYR A 46 -17.38 -4.00 14.74
CA TYR A 46 -18.75 -3.54 14.71
C TYR A 46 -19.44 -3.82 16.04
N TYR A 47 -20.31 -2.89 16.41
CA TYR A 47 -21.29 -3.04 17.46
C TYR A 47 -22.59 -2.38 16.99
N GLU A 48 -23.64 -3.17 16.77
CA GLU A 48 -24.89 -2.71 16.16
C GLU A 48 -24.59 -1.98 14.83
N ASP A 49 -25.03 -0.73 14.66
CA ASP A 49 -24.82 0.08 13.45
C ASP A 49 -23.53 0.92 13.47
N LYS A 50 -22.68 0.75 14.49
CA LYS A 50 -21.41 1.49 14.64
C LYS A 50 -20.20 0.63 14.36
N PHE A 51 -19.11 1.27 13.91
CA PHE A 51 -17.82 0.63 13.69
C PHE A 51 -16.69 1.40 14.39
N PHE A 52 -15.63 0.68 14.75
CA PHE A 52 -14.45 1.17 15.45
C PHE A 52 -13.21 0.60 14.77
N VAL A 53 -12.23 1.44 14.45
CA VAL A 53 -10.99 1.03 13.76
C VAL A 53 -9.82 1.21 14.73
N ALA A 54 -9.08 0.13 14.97
CA ALA A 54 -7.97 0.12 15.92
C ALA A 54 -6.96 -0.99 15.60
N GLU A 55 -5.70 -0.89 16.04
CA GLU A 55 -4.73 -1.95 15.76
C GLU A 55 -5.08 -3.24 16.54
N THR A 56 -5.66 -3.08 17.72
CA THR A 56 -6.03 -4.20 18.58
C THR A 56 -7.50 -4.19 18.97
N ALA A 57 -8.01 -5.40 19.23
CA ALA A 57 -9.38 -5.61 19.69
C ALA A 57 -9.65 -4.91 21.05
N ALA A 58 -8.62 -4.78 21.90
CA ALA A 58 -8.71 -4.09 23.18
C ALA A 58 -8.90 -2.57 23.02
N GLU A 59 -8.18 -1.96 22.07
CA GLU A 59 -8.33 -0.54 21.74
C GLU A 59 -9.69 -0.25 21.12
N ALA A 60 -10.17 -1.10 20.20
CA ALA A 60 -11.52 -0.99 19.64
C ALA A 60 -12.60 -1.05 20.73
N LEU A 61 -12.43 -1.93 21.73
CA LEU A 61 -13.35 -2.02 22.86
C LEU A 61 -13.35 -0.74 23.70
N GLU A 62 -12.18 -0.14 23.93
CA GLU A 62 -12.09 1.10 24.70
C GLU A 62 -12.72 2.28 23.94
N GLN A 63 -12.48 2.39 22.64
CA GLN A 63 -13.17 3.36 21.77
C GLN A 63 -14.70 3.18 21.85
N ALA A 64 -15.18 1.93 21.75
CA ALA A 64 -16.60 1.62 21.84
C ALA A 64 -17.20 2.00 23.20
N ARG A 65 -16.52 1.70 24.31
CA ARG A 65 -16.97 2.07 25.66
C ARG A 65 -17.12 3.58 25.82
N GLN A 66 -16.14 4.34 25.33
CA GLN A 66 -16.12 5.79 25.42
C GLN A 66 -17.22 6.41 24.57
N GLU A 67 -17.34 6.02 23.30
CA GLU A 67 -18.29 6.62 22.37
C GLU A 67 -19.75 6.23 22.66
N LEU A 68 -19.99 5.02 23.18
CA LEU A 68 -21.33 4.53 23.52
C LEU A 68 -21.72 4.82 24.97
N GLY A 69 -20.79 5.25 25.83
CA GLY A 69 -21.03 5.42 27.27
C GLY A 69 -21.39 4.11 27.98
N LYS A 70 -20.92 2.96 27.48
CA LYS A 70 -21.23 1.62 27.98
C LYS A 70 -19.98 0.95 28.58
N PRO A 71 -19.59 1.24 29.83
CA PRO A 71 -18.35 0.72 30.42
C PRO A 71 -18.33 -0.82 30.57
N ASP A 72 -19.51 -1.44 30.66
CA ASP A 72 -19.66 -2.89 30.84
C ASP A 72 -19.52 -3.70 29.54
N LEU A 73 -19.36 -3.05 28.38
CA LEU A 73 -19.10 -3.73 27.11
C LEU A 73 -17.89 -4.67 27.24
N LYS A 74 -18.02 -5.85 26.65
CA LYS A 74 -16.96 -6.86 26.62
C LYS A 74 -16.54 -7.10 25.17
N ILE A 75 -15.33 -7.61 24.99
CA ILE A 75 -14.79 -7.85 23.65
C ILE A 75 -15.66 -8.78 22.80
N LYS A 76 -16.33 -9.76 23.42
CA LYS A 76 -17.24 -10.70 22.76
C LYS A 76 -18.51 -10.04 22.19
N ASP A 77 -18.81 -8.82 22.62
CA ASP A 77 -19.97 -8.06 22.15
C ASP A 77 -19.63 -7.31 20.85
N LEU A 78 -18.34 -7.17 20.52
CA LEU A 78 -17.85 -6.62 19.26
C LEU A 78 -17.59 -7.75 18.28
N HIS A 79 -17.92 -7.53 17.01
CA HIS A 79 -17.61 -8.43 15.90
C HIS A 79 -16.57 -7.78 14.98
N GLN A 80 -15.42 -8.41 14.80
CA GLN A 80 -14.43 -7.90 13.83
C GLN A 80 -14.90 -8.21 12.41
N ASP A 81 -14.68 -7.27 11.48
CA ASP A 81 -14.96 -7.44 10.05
C ASP A 81 -14.44 -8.79 9.55
N GLU A 82 -15.27 -9.51 8.80
CA GLU A 82 -14.91 -10.82 8.23
C GLU A 82 -14.08 -10.67 6.96
N ASP A 83 -14.10 -9.49 6.34
CA ASP A 83 -13.32 -9.22 5.15
C ASP A 83 -11.81 -9.13 5.45
N VAL A 84 -11.05 -9.40 4.40
CA VAL A 84 -9.60 -9.24 4.38
C VAL A 84 -9.21 -8.13 3.42
N LEU A 85 -8.03 -7.54 3.65
CA LEU A 85 -7.43 -6.56 2.76
C LEU A 85 -7.02 -7.22 1.43
N ASP A 86 -7.21 -6.47 0.35
CA ASP A 86 -6.70 -6.80 -0.98
C ASP A 86 -5.21 -7.13 -0.93
N THR A 87 -4.76 -8.15 -1.66
CA THR A 87 -3.33 -8.53 -1.72
C THR A 87 -2.47 -7.37 -2.22
N TRP A 88 -3.01 -6.52 -3.10
CA TRP A 88 -2.30 -5.34 -3.54
C TRP A 88 -2.07 -4.32 -2.41
N PHE A 89 -2.92 -4.31 -1.39
CA PHE A 89 -2.84 -3.40 -0.23
C PHE A 89 -1.64 -3.69 0.67
N SER A 90 -1.29 -4.96 0.86
CA SER A 90 -0.06 -5.30 1.58
C SER A 90 1.17 -5.17 0.68
N SER A 91 1.07 -5.60 -0.59
CA SER A 91 2.20 -5.61 -1.52
C SER A 91 2.75 -4.21 -1.85
N GLN A 92 1.92 -3.15 -1.75
CA GLN A 92 2.36 -1.78 -1.98
C GLN A 92 3.33 -1.27 -0.89
N LEU A 93 3.31 -1.89 0.29
CA LEU A 93 4.20 -1.56 1.41
C LEU A 93 5.55 -2.29 1.30
N TRP A 94 5.79 -3.05 0.23
CA TRP A 94 6.99 -3.86 0.04
C TRP A 94 8.32 -3.11 0.33
N PRO A 95 8.60 -1.91 -0.23
CA PRO A 95 9.91 -1.28 -0.03
C PRO A 95 10.16 -0.78 1.41
N ILE A 96 9.12 -0.77 2.26
CA ILE A 96 9.19 -0.37 3.66
C ILE A 96 9.21 -1.62 4.56
N SER A 97 8.24 -2.51 4.34
CA SER A 97 8.00 -3.68 5.19
C SER A 97 9.11 -4.73 5.15
N VAL A 98 9.85 -4.88 4.04
CA VAL A 98 10.99 -5.82 3.99
C VAL A 98 12.15 -5.43 4.90
N PHE A 99 12.19 -4.18 5.36
CA PHE A 99 13.19 -3.65 6.29
C PHE A 99 12.61 -3.38 7.68
N ASP A 100 11.42 -3.94 7.99
CA ASP A 100 10.71 -3.70 9.24
C ASP A 100 10.48 -2.20 9.53
N GLY A 101 10.30 -1.42 8.46
CA GLY A 101 10.41 0.04 8.50
C GLY A 101 9.36 0.76 9.36
N PHE A 102 8.28 0.10 9.72
CA PHE A 102 7.28 0.64 10.66
C PHE A 102 7.73 0.51 12.12
N GLU A 103 8.58 -0.45 12.44
CA GLU A 103 9.10 -0.69 13.80
C GLU A 103 10.50 -0.09 13.98
N ASN A 104 11.38 -0.24 12.97
CA ASN A 104 12.76 0.23 13.02
C ASN A 104 13.23 0.82 11.70
N GLN A 105 13.57 2.12 11.71
CA GLN A 105 13.90 2.86 10.50
C GLN A 105 15.40 2.87 10.16
N ALA A 106 16.25 2.20 10.93
CA ALA A 106 17.69 2.22 10.72
C ALA A 106 18.09 1.62 9.35
N GLU A 107 17.61 0.42 9.03
CA GLU A 107 17.87 -0.21 7.73
C GLU A 107 17.11 0.51 6.60
N LEU A 108 15.87 0.92 6.86
CA LEU A 108 15.08 1.67 5.88
C LEU A 108 15.80 2.95 5.43
N ARG A 109 16.36 3.74 6.37
CA ARG A 109 17.13 4.97 6.06
C ARG A 109 18.35 4.71 5.18
N TYR A 110 18.94 3.52 5.31
CA TYR A 110 20.11 3.13 4.52
C TYR A 110 19.71 2.77 3.09
N TYR A 111 18.67 1.95 2.91
CA TYR A 111 18.26 1.41 1.61
C TYR A 111 17.24 2.24 0.83
N TYR A 112 16.56 3.20 1.47
CA TYR A 112 15.53 4.03 0.84
C TYR A 112 16.09 5.38 0.35
N PRO A 113 15.74 5.85 -0.87
CA PRO A 113 15.12 5.10 -1.97
C PRO A 113 16.03 4.02 -2.54
N THR A 114 15.43 2.97 -3.10
CA THR A 114 16.19 1.96 -3.86
C THR A 114 16.55 2.46 -5.27
N ASN A 115 17.56 1.86 -5.91
CA ASN A 115 17.99 2.33 -7.24
C ASN A 115 17.04 1.90 -8.37
N VAL A 116 16.69 0.61 -8.43
CA VAL A 116 15.96 0.02 -9.56
C VAL A 116 14.94 -1.01 -9.07
N LEU A 117 13.68 -0.83 -9.44
CA LEU A 117 12.66 -1.88 -9.40
C LEU A 117 12.64 -2.61 -10.76
N VAL A 118 12.79 -3.94 -10.75
CA VAL A 118 12.68 -4.77 -11.95
C VAL A 118 11.37 -5.54 -11.88
N THR A 119 10.50 -5.39 -12.88
CA THR A 119 9.18 -6.06 -12.89
C THR A 119 8.62 -6.15 -14.31
N SER A 120 7.45 -6.77 -14.49
CA SER A 120 6.73 -6.75 -15.76
C SER A 120 5.74 -5.58 -15.84
N TRP A 121 5.43 -5.17 -17.07
CA TRP A 121 4.57 -4.02 -17.34
C TRP A 121 3.08 -4.28 -17.04
N ASP A 122 2.68 -5.54 -16.92
CA ASP A 122 1.28 -5.94 -16.69
C ASP A 122 0.76 -5.59 -15.29
N ILE A 123 1.65 -5.41 -14.31
CA ILE A 123 1.31 -4.98 -12.94
C ILE A 123 1.71 -3.53 -12.65
N ILE A 124 1.93 -2.71 -13.69
CA ILE A 124 2.29 -1.30 -13.54
C ILE A 124 1.27 -0.53 -12.69
N PHE A 125 -0.02 -0.77 -12.92
CA PHE A 125 -1.10 -0.10 -12.22
C PHE A 125 -1.35 -0.74 -10.85
N PHE A 126 -1.41 -2.07 -10.81
CA PHE A 126 -1.73 -2.81 -9.59
C PHE A 126 -0.64 -2.74 -8.53
N TRP A 127 0.63 -2.61 -8.91
CA TRP A 127 1.75 -2.67 -7.97
C TRP A 127 2.62 -1.42 -8.02
N VAL A 128 3.24 -1.12 -9.17
CA VAL A 128 4.23 -0.03 -9.28
C VAL A 128 3.63 1.32 -8.87
N ALA A 129 2.44 1.65 -9.38
CA ALA A 129 1.75 2.89 -9.03
C ALA A 129 1.43 3.00 -7.53
N ARG A 130 0.97 1.91 -6.91
CA ARG A 130 0.60 1.88 -5.49
C ARG A 130 1.83 1.96 -4.58
N ILE A 131 2.91 1.28 -4.94
CA ILE A 131 4.19 1.42 -4.23
C ILE A 131 4.66 2.87 -4.28
N ILE A 132 4.62 3.51 -5.46
CA ILE A 132 4.97 4.94 -5.58
C ILE A 132 4.09 5.76 -4.64
N MET A 133 2.77 5.61 -4.70
CA MET A 133 1.83 6.32 -3.83
C MET A 133 2.21 6.16 -2.34
N MET A 134 2.46 4.93 -1.89
CA MET A 134 2.80 4.67 -0.49
C MET A 134 4.16 5.19 -0.07
N GLY A 135 5.11 5.29 -0.98
CA GLY A 135 6.37 5.97 -0.70
C GLY A 135 6.17 7.45 -0.37
N TYR A 136 5.30 8.16 -1.09
CA TYR A 136 5.01 9.57 -0.81
C TYR A 136 4.16 9.77 0.44
N GLU A 137 3.29 8.82 0.75
CA GLU A 137 2.50 8.85 1.99
C GLU A 137 3.37 8.62 3.23
N TRP A 138 4.15 7.54 3.26
CA TRP A 138 4.79 7.08 4.50
C TRP A 138 6.23 7.55 4.68
N ALA A 139 6.97 7.88 3.62
CA ALA A 139 8.37 8.28 3.78
C ALA A 139 8.55 9.56 4.63
N PRO A 140 7.71 10.60 4.53
CA PRO A 140 7.81 11.78 5.41
C PRO A 140 7.70 11.42 6.89
N ASP A 141 6.73 10.57 7.25
CA ASP A 141 6.48 10.17 8.63
C ASP A 141 7.56 9.23 9.18
N LEU A 142 7.96 8.22 8.39
CA LEU A 142 8.92 7.22 8.84
C LEU A 142 10.37 7.75 8.82
N LEU A 143 10.74 8.52 7.79
CA LEU A 143 12.12 8.92 7.55
C LEU A 143 12.39 10.40 7.89
N GLY A 144 11.34 11.20 8.03
CA GLY A 144 11.41 12.62 8.35
C GLY A 144 11.57 13.51 7.13
N GLU A 145 10.97 14.70 7.20
CA GLU A 145 10.95 15.71 6.13
C GLU A 145 12.34 16.06 5.57
N GLN A 146 13.33 16.19 6.45
CA GLN A 146 14.70 16.52 6.02
C GLN A 146 15.30 15.41 5.15
N PHE A 147 15.08 14.15 5.54
CA PHE A 147 15.55 13.00 4.76
C PHE A 147 14.88 12.96 3.39
N VAL A 148 13.56 13.14 3.36
CA VAL A 148 12.78 13.16 2.12
C VAL A 148 13.21 14.31 1.20
N LYS A 149 13.51 15.47 1.74
CA LYS A 149 14.02 16.60 0.94
C LYS A 149 15.40 16.32 0.33
N GLU A 150 16.26 15.57 1.03
CA GLU A 150 17.61 15.25 0.57
C GLU A 150 17.65 14.06 -0.41
N LYS A 151 16.90 12.99 -0.12
CA LYS A 151 16.95 11.73 -0.87
C LYS A 151 15.74 11.48 -1.77
N GLY A 152 14.62 12.14 -1.48
CA GLY A 152 13.33 11.96 -2.15
C GLY A 152 12.40 10.98 -1.43
N ALA A 153 11.10 11.17 -1.65
CA ALA A 153 10.05 10.32 -1.10
C ALA A 153 9.77 9.08 -1.96
N GLN A 154 10.21 9.07 -3.21
CA GLN A 154 9.97 7.93 -4.10
C GLN A 154 10.65 6.66 -3.56
N PRO A 155 10.01 5.48 -3.70
CA PRO A 155 10.58 4.22 -3.20
C PRO A 155 11.72 3.66 -4.07
N PHE A 156 11.78 4.10 -5.33
CA PHE A 156 12.83 3.75 -6.28
C PHE A 156 13.06 4.87 -7.29
N HIS A 157 14.30 5.01 -7.79
CA HIS A 157 14.63 5.99 -8.83
C HIS A 157 14.28 5.50 -10.25
N HIS A 158 14.38 4.20 -10.50
CA HIS A 158 14.14 3.61 -11.81
C HIS A 158 13.20 2.41 -11.74
N VAL A 159 12.38 2.24 -12.78
CA VAL A 159 11.62 1.00 -13.00
C VAL A 159 12.02 0.41 -14.33
N TYR A 160 12.55 -0.80 -14.32
CA TYR A 160 12.89 -1.55 -15.52
C TYR A 160 11.81 -2.60 -15.78
N PHE A 161 11.08 -2.41 -16.87
CA PHE A 161 10.03 -3.32 -17.31
C PHE A 161 10.61 -4.40 -18.23
N THR A 162 10.48 -5.66 -17.81
CA THR A 162 10.89 -6.81 -18.60
C THR A 162 9.84 -7.18 -19.65
N GLY A 163 10.29 -7.91 -20.67
CA GLY A 163 9.38 -8.57 -21.60
C GLY A 163 8.56 -9.67 -20.93
N MET A 164 7.43 -10.02 -21.53
CA MET A 164 6.57 -11.10 -21.05
C MET A 164 6.96 -12.41 -21.75
N VAL A 165 7.35 -13.41 -20.97
CA VAL A 165 7.54 -14.78 -21.47
C VAL A 165 6.18 -15.34 -21.88
N ARG A 166 6.13 -16.04 -23.02
CA ARG A 166 4.90 -16.57 -23.61
C ARG A 166 5.05 -18.04 -23.96
N ASP A 167 3.93 -18.76 -23.98
CA ASP A 167 3.88 -20.14 -24.43
C ASP A 167 4.05 -20.26 -25.97
N SER A 168 4.09 -21.50 -26.49
CA SER A 168 4.19 -21.79 -27.93
C SER A 168 3.01 -21.24 -28.75
N HIS A 169 1.87 -20.96 -28.11
CA HIS A 169 0.69 -20.34 -28.69
C HIS A 169 0.66 -18.81 -28.52
N ARG A 170 1.76 -18.21 -28.03
CA ARG A 170 1.93 -16.77 -27.76
C ARG A 170 0.98 -16.22 -26.68
N LYS A 171 0.44 -17.07 -25.80
CA LYS A 171 -0.30 -16.65 -24.61
C LYS A 171 0.66 -16.32 -23.49
N LYS A 172 0.26 -15.41 -22.59
CA LYS A 172 0.98 -15.15 -21.35
C LYS A 172 1.12 -16.47 -20.59
N MET A 173 2.35 -16.78 -20.19
CA MET A 173 2.67 -17.93 -19.34
C MET A 173 2.34 -17.62 -17.88
#